data_AF-A0A086MJJ0-F1
#
_entry.id   AF-A0A086MJJ0-F1
#
_cell.length_a   1.000
_cell.length_b   1.000
_cell.length_c   1.000
_cell.angle_alpha   90.00
_cell.angle_beta   90.00
_cell.angle_gamma   90.00
#
_symmetry.space_group_name_H-M   'P 1'
#
loop_
_entity.id
_entity.type
_entity.pdbx_description
1 polymer ?
#
loop_
_entity_poly.entity_id
_entity_poly.type
_entity_poly.pdbx_seq_one_letter_code
_entity_poly.pdbx_strand_id
1 'polypeptide(L)'
;MPVSATLYVDDVMRQWPMTIRAFLDRKMHCVGCPITCFHTISDACREHGVDQDEFLAELSAIIAQAPEPAGARERETIGARWPA
;
A
#
# COMPACT_ATOMS: atom_id res chain seq x y z
N MET A 1 5.63 12.59 4.09
CA MET A 1 6.03 11.76 2.94
C MET A 1 4.77 11.53 2.10
N PRO A 2 4.72 11.98 0.84
CA PRO A 2 3.56 11.71 -0.02
C PRO A 2 3.50 10.22 -0.37
N VAL A 3 2.29 9.67 -0.51
CA VAL A 3 2.10 8.34 -1.09
C VAL A 3 2.54 8.38 -2.56
N SER A 4 3.24 7.33 -3.02
CA SER A 4 3.73 7.24 -4.40
C SER A 4 3.58 5.82 -4.96
N ALA A 5 3.62 5.70 -6.29
CA ALA A 5 3.39 4.44 -7.01
C ALA A 5 4.39 3.32 -6.64
N THR A 6 5.57 3.70 -6.16
CA THR A 6 6.68 2.77 -5.84
C THR A 6 6.60 2.21 -4.43
N LEU A 7 5.70 2.70 -3.58
CA LEU A 7 5.50 2.14 -2.24
C LEU A 7 4.82 0.78 -2.34
N TYR A 8 5.21 -0.14 -1.45
CA TYR A 8 4.53 -1.42 -1.32
C TYR A 8 3.14 -1.26 -0.72
N VAL A 9 2.18 -2.04 -1.23
CA VAL A 9 0.80 -2.03 -0.76
C VAL A 9 0.73 -2.37 0.74
N ASP A 10 1.54 -3.33 1.21
CA ASP A 10 1.65 -3.65 2.65
C ASP A 10 2.09 -2.45 3.49
N ASP A 11 3.09 -1.69 3.04
CA ASP A 11 3.62 -0.54 3.79
C ASP A 11 2.59 0.60 3.84
N VAL A 12 1.90 0.87 2.72
CA VAL A 12 0.82 1.88 2.66
C VAL A 12 -0.31 1.53 3.62
N MET A 13 -0.78 0.28 3.63
CA MET A 13 -1.87 -0.15 4.51
C MET A 13 -1.46 -0.17 5.99
N ARG A 14 -0.19 -0.48 6.30
CA ARG A 14 0.33 -0.44 7.68
C ARG A 14 0.48 1.00 8.18
N GLN A 15 1.03 1.87 7.35
CA GLN A 15 1.26 3.26 7.70
C GLN A 15 -0.04 4.07 7.75
N TRP A 16 -1.00 3.75 6.86
CA TRP A 16 -2.28 4.42 6.75
C TRP A 16 -3.43 3.39 6.65
N PRO A 17 -3.87 2.77 7.76
CA PRO A 17 -4.90 1.72 7.74
C PRO A 17 -6.24 2.14 7.14
N MET A 18 -6.58 3.44 7.15
CA MET A 18 -7.77 3.96 6.50
C MET A 18 -7.76 3.77 4.97
N THR A 19 -6.57 3.64 4.36
CA THR A 19 -6.44 3.39 2.91
C THR A 19 -6.94 2.00 2.52
N ILE A 20 -7.01 1.04 3.44
CA ILE A 20 -7.51 -0.32 3.18
C ILE A 20 -8.89 -0.27 2.53
N ARG A 21 -9.74 0.68 2.93
CA ARG A 21 -11.08 0.84 2.35
C ARG A 21 -11.03 1.16 0.85
N ALA A 22 -10.08 1.99 0.41
CA ALA A 22 -9.90 2.36 -0.99
C ALA A 22 -9.54 1.15 -1.88
N PHE A 23 -8.68 0.25 -1.37
CA PHE A 23 -8.36 -1.01 -2.04
C PHE A 23 -9.58 -1.93 -2.15
N LEU A 24 -10.36 -2.06 -1.07
CA LEU A 24 -11.56 -2.90 -1.03
C LEU A 24 -12.66 -2.38 -1.97
N ASP A 25 -12.90 -1.06 -2.01
CA ASP A 25 -13.92 -0.46 -2.87
C ASP A 25 -13.60 -0.66 -4.37
N ARG A 26 -12.31 -0.79 -4.72
CA ARG A 26 -11.84 -1.15 -6.07
C ARG A 26 -11.75 -2.65 -6.32
N LYS A 27 -12.17 -3.49 -5.38
CA LYS A 27 -12.07 -4.95 -5.45
C LYS A 27 -10.65 -5.44 -5.71
N MET A 28 -9.64 -4.70 -5.21
CA MET A 28 -8.27 -5.18 -5.23
C MET A 28 -8.13 -6.30 -4.19
N HIS A 29 -7.92 -7.53 -4.66
CA HIS A 29 -7.83 -8.73 -3.83
C HIS A 29 -6.50 -8.82 -3.04
N CYS A 30 -5.68 -7.77 -3.10
CA CYS A 30 -4.43 -7.66 -2.37
C CYS A 30 -4.65 -7.67 -0.85
N VAL A 31 -5.73 -7.08 -0.33
CA VAL A 31 -5.91 -6.88 1.11
C VAL A 31 -5.87 -8.21 1.87
N GLY A 32 -4.87 -8.38 2.73
CA GLY A 32 -4.68 -9.60 3.55
C GLY A 32 -3.94 -10.75 2.85
N CYS A 33 -3.54 -10.60 1.58
CA CYS A 33 -2.69 -11.56 0.90
C CYS A 33 -1.23 -11.43 1.39
N PRO A 34 -0.54 -12.51 1.80
CA PRO A 34 0.84 -12.41 2.28
C PRO A 34 1.84 -11.96 1.21
N ILE A 35 1.44 -11.92 -0.07
CA ILE A 35 2.27 -11.48 -1.19
C ILE A 35 2.30 -9.95 -1.32
N THR A 36 1.44 -9.20 -0.63
CA THR A 36 1.38 -7.72 -0.75
C THR A 36 2.64 -6.99 -0.31
N CYS A 37 3.51 -7.64 0.45
CA CYS A 37 4.83 -7.09 0.79
C CYS A 37 5.79 -7.06 -0.41
N PHE A 38 5.38 -7.58 -1.58
CA PHE A 38 6.15 -7.59 -2.83
C PHE A 38 5.48 -6.80 -3.96
N HIS A 39 4.23 -6.35 -3.80
CA HIS A 39 3.53 -5.56 -4.83
C HIS A 39 3.57 -4.08 -4.51
N THR A 40 4.09 -3.29 -5.44
CA THR A 40 3.95 -1.83 -5.39
C THR A 40 2.52 -1.41 -5.70
N ILE A 41 2.16 -0.16 -5.40
CA ILE A 41 0.87 0.40 -5.85
C ILE A 41 0.72 0.28 -7.37
N SER A 42 1.81 0.52 -8.12
CA SER A 42 1.81 0.38 -9.59
C SER A 42 1.48 -1.05 -10.03
N ASP A 43 2.06 -2.06 -9.37
CA ASP A 43 1.78 -3.47 -9.66
C ASP A 43 0.32 -3.81 -9.39
N ALA A 44 -0.20 -3.39 -8.24
CA ALA A 44 -1.60 -3.62 -7.88
C ALA A 44 -2.58 -2.95 -8.85
N CYS A 45 -2.31 -1.71 -9.26
CA CYS A 45 -3.12 -1.01 -10.25
C CYS A 45 -3.11 -1.75 -11.59
N ARG A 46 -1.93 -2.19 -12.06
CA ARG A 46 -1.79 -2.95 -13.30
C ARG A 46 -2.53 -4.29 -13.26
N GLU A 47 -2.39 -5.05 -12.17
CA GLU A 47 -3.00 -6.38 -12.03
C GLU A 47 -4.54 -6.31 -11.90
N HIS A 48 -5.06 -5.24 -11.32
CA HIS A 48 -6.49 -5.05 -11.11
C HIS A 48 -7.18 -4.13 -12.12
N GLY A 49 -6.45 -3.62 -13.13
CA GLY A 49 -7.01 -2.73 -14.16
C GLY A 49 -7.54 -1.41 -13.60
N VAL A 50 -6.89 -0.88 -12.56
CA VAL A 50 -7.23 0.39 -11.91
C VAL A 50 -6.35 1.50 -12.47
N ASP A 51 -6.94 2.67 -12.71
CA ASP A 51 -6.17 3.85 -13.08
C ASP A 51 -5.26 4.29 -11.93
N GLN A 52 -3.95 4.28 -12.19
CA GLN A 52 -2.94 4.53 -11.17
C GLN A 52 -3.00 5.96 -10.64
N ASP A 53 -3.18 6.95 -11.51
CA ASP A 53 -3.11 8.35 -11.14
C ASP A 53 -4.36 8.75 -10.33
N GLU A 54 -5.53 8.27 -10.75
CA GLU A 54 -6.78 8.40 -10.00
C GLU A 54 -6.65 7.78 -8.60
N PHE A 55 -6.07 6.58 -8.51
CA PHE A 55 -5.94 5.89 -7.24
C PHE A 55 -4.93 6.58 -6.30
N LEU A 56 -3.80 7.06 -6.82
CA LEU A 56 -2.84 7.84 -6.01
C LEU A 56 -3.44 9.15 -5.49
N ALA A 57 -4.25 9.84 -6.30
CA ALA A 57 -4.94 11.05 -5.89
C ALA A 57 -5.94 10.77 -4.76
N GLU A 58 -6.71 9.70 -4.87
CA GLU A 58 -7.63 9.28 -3.82
C GLU A 58 -6.90 8.89 -2.52
N LEU A 59 -5.85 8.06 -2.61
CA LEU A 59 -5.03 7.69 -1.45
C LEU A 59 -4.47 8.94 -0.76
N SER A 60 -3.96 9.90 -1.54
CA SER A 60 -3.45 11.17 -1.01
C SER A 60 -4.55 11.96 -0.28
N ALA A 61 -5.76 12.01 -0.84
CA ALA A 61 -6.89 12.71 -0.23
C ALA A 61 -7.37 12.03 1.06
N ILE A 62 -7.35 10.69 1.13
CA ILE A 62 -7.69 9.93 2.34
C ILE A 62 -6.64 10.19 3.43
N ILE A 63 -5.35 10.13 3.08
CA ILE A 63 -4.25 10.35 4.02
C ILE A 63 -4.28 11.78 4.58
N ALA A 64 -4.59 12.78 3.76
CA ALA A 64 -4.68 14.18 4.19
C ALA A 64 -5.81 14.43 5.21
N GLN A 65 -6.80 13.54 5.29
CA GLN A 65 -7.92 13.63 6.23
C GLN A 65 -7.69 12.83 7.52
N ALA A 66 -6.60 12.06 7.60
CA ALA A 66 -6.29 11.23 8.76
C ALA A 66 -5.61 12.05 9.87
N PRO A 67 -5.90 11.78 11.16
CA PRO A 67 -5.00 12.20 12.24
C PRO A 67 -3.63 11.51 12.10
N GLU A 68 -2.58 12.17 12.58
CA GLU A 68 -1.16 11.79 12.46
C GLU A 68 -0.90 10.26 12.46
N PRO A 69 -0.08 9.73 11.52
CA PRO A 69 0.06 8.30 11.32
C PRO A 69 0.73 7.61 12.53
N ALA A 70 0.11 6.52 13.00
CA ALA A 70 0.65 5.69 14.05
C ALA A 70 1.81 4.82 13.53
N GLY A 71 3.04 5.35 13.63
CA GLY A 71 4.28 4.58 13.63
C GLY A 71 4.73 4.03 12.27
N ALA A 72 5.27 4.91 11.42
CA ALA A 72 6.19 4.48 10.36
C ALA A 72 7.52 4.04 11.01
N ARG A 73 7.84 2.75 10.95
CA ARG A 73 9.19 2.25 11.20
C ARG A 73 9.73 1.68 9.90
N GLU A 74 10.82 2.29 9.43
CA GLU A 74 11.63 1.83 8.30
C GLU A 74 11.91 0.32 8.47
N ARG A 75 11.60 -0.47 7.45
CA ARG A 75 11.88 -1.91 7.44
C ARG A 75 13.39 -2.11 7.40
N GLU A 76 14.00 -2.35 8.56
CA GLU A 76 15.32 -2.99 8.62
C GLU A 76 15.21 -4.37 7.96
N THR A 77 16.07 -4.60 6.98
CA THR A 77 16.09 -5.71 6.04
C THR A 77 16.19 -7.08 6.74
N ILE A 78 15.07 -7.65 7.17
CA ILE A 78 15.00 -9.05 7.61
C ILE A 78 14.48 -9.92 6.46
N GLY A 79 15.39 -10.63 5.77
CA GLY A 79 14.97 -11.62 4.78
C GLY A 79 16.01 -12.27 3.87
N ALA A 80 17.29 -11.88 3.90
CA ALA A 80 18.36 -12.62 3.19
C ALA A 80 18.84 -13.86 3.97
N ARG A 81 17.92 -14.67 4.51
CA ARG A 81 18.29 -15.92 5.18
C ARG A 81 17.19 -16.96 5.07
N TRP A 82 17.05 -17.50 3.87
CA TRP A 82 16.40 -18.78 3.66
C TRP A 82 17.33 -19.89 4.20
N PRO A 83 16.92 -20.71 5.20
CA PRO A 83 17.69 -21.88 5.57
C PRO A 83 17.59 -22.92 4.45
N ALA A 84 18.74 -23.41 3.99
CA ALA A 84 18.84 -24.59 3.12
C ALA A 84 18.47 -25.86 3.90
#